data_AF-A0A0M3J4U2-F1
#
_entry.id   AF-A0A0M3J4U2-F1
#
_cell.length_a   1.000
_cell.length_b   1.000
_cell.length_c   1.000
_cell.angle_alpha   90.00
_cell.angle_beta   90.00
_cell.angle_gamma   90.00
#
_symmetry.space_group_name_H-M   'P 1'
#
loop_
_entity.id
_entity.type
_entity.pdbx_description
1 polymer ?
#
loop_
_entity_poly.entity_id
_entity_poly.type
_entity_poly.pdbx_seq_one_letter_code
_entity_poly.pdbx_strand_id
1 'polypeptide(L)'
;MFAVNEPSRAYSIEVTLGERIYNPGDLIQGRIHLSLNRKLFCDTILVQLYGAVKVFWTATTQDDQGTFQRIPFAQKEVLVNQKSVVWSAENKPKTLPKTLSVSAFEISFLCNPDIPPSCSTQFSLF
;
A
#
# COMPACT_ATOMS: atom_id res chain seq x y z
N MET A 1 -14.50 31.67 12.29
CA MET A 1 -14.65 31.03 10.98
C MET A 1 -13.33 31.21 10.23
N PHE A 2 -12.48 30.20 10.23
CA PHE A 2 -11.26 30.16 9.42
C PHE A 2 -11.26 28.81 8.71
N ALA A 3 -11.81 28.77 7.50
CA ALA A 3 -11.64 27.63 6.62
C ALA A 3 -10.21 27.70 6.09
N VAL A 4 -9.34 26.85 6.61
CA VAL A 4 -8.08 26.53 5.94
C VAL A 4 -8.50 25.82 4.67
N ASN A 5 -8.47 26.53 3.54
CA ASN A 5 -8.63 25.93 2.22
C ASN A 5 -7.44 24.98 2.03
N GLU A 6 -7.62 23.70 2.35
CA GLU A 6 -6.74 22.66 1.86
C GLU A 6 -6.67 22.79 0.33
N PRO A 7 -5.48 22.82 -0.28
CA PRO A 7 -5.38 22.85 -1.73
C PRO A 7 -6.09 21.60 -2.27
N SER A 8 -7.13 21.82 -3.08
CA SER A 8 -7.89 20.75 -3.71
C SER A 8 -6.92 19.75 -4.33
N ARG A 9 -6.98 18.49 -3.90
CA ARG A 9 -6.04 17.46 -4.37
C ARG A 9 -6.06 17.44 -5.89
N ALA A 10 -4.87 17.50 -6.49
CA ALA A 10 -4.69 17.53 -7.93
C ALA A 10 -5.29 16.32 -8.66
N TYR A 11 -5.48 15.24 -7.92
CA TYR A 11 -6.04 13.99 -8.36
C TYR A 11 -6.76 13.26 -7.21
N SER A 12 -7.65 12.35 -7.54
CA SER A 12 -8.15 11.32 -6.63
C SER A 12 -7.90 9.93 -7.24
N ILE A 13 -7.61 8.96 -6.38
CA ILE A 13 -7.43 7.56 -6.75
C ILE A 13 -8.42 6.75 -5.94
N GLU A 14 -9.26 6.00 -6.63
CA GLU A 14 -10.16 5.02 -6.02
C GLU A 14 -9.77 3.64 -6.51
N VAL A 15 -9.62 2.70 -5.57
CA VAL A 15 -9.33 1.30 -5.87
C VAL A 15 -10.54 0.48 -5.47
N THR A 16 -11.10 -0.25 -6.41
CA THR A 16 -12.23 -1.15 -6.19
C THR A 16 -11.76 -2.57 -6.42
N LEU A 17 -11.80 -3.40 -5.39
CA LEU A 17 -11.49 -4.83 -5.49
C LEU A 17 -12.78 -5.63 -5.68
N GLY A 18 -12.69 -6.79 -6.32
CA GLY A 18 -13.82 -7.70 -6.49
C GLY A 18 -14.31 -8.29 -5.16
N GLU A 19 -13.39 -8.58 -4.24
CA GLU A 19 -13.67 -9.21 -2.96
C GLU A 19 -12.99 -8.46 -1.81
N ARG A 20 -13.48 -8.66 -0.59
CA ARG A 20 -12.87 -8.10 0.63
C ARG A 20 -11.88 -9.05 1.30
N ILE A 21 -12.01 -10.35 1.04
CA ILE A 21 -11.20 -11.40 1.62
C ILE A 21 -10.70 -12.26 0.46
N TYR A 22 -9.39 -12.50 0.44
CA TYR A 22 -8.74 -13.36 -0.54
C TYR A 22 -8.01 -14.47 0.20
N ASN A 23 -8.19 -15.69 -0.27
CA ASN A 23 -7.50 -16.87 0.21
C ASN A 23 -6.19 -17.08 -0.56
N PRO A 24 -5.27 -17.88 -0.01
CA PRO A 24 -4.08 -18.30 -0.73
C PRO A 24 -4.45 -18.98 -2.06
N GLY A 25 -3.83 -18.56 -3.17
CA GLY A 25 -4.14 -19.03 -4.53
C GLY A 25 -5.22 -18.23 -5.28
N ASP A 26 -5.95 -17.34 -4.61
CA ASP A 26 -6.98 -16.54 -5.27
C ASP A 26 -6.38 -15.52 -6.26
N LEU A 27 -7.12 -15.25 -7.34
CA LEU A 27 -6.81 -14.16 -8.25
C LEU A 27 -7.43 -12.86 -7.72
N ILE A 28 -6.59 -11.91 -7.30
CA ILE A 28 -7.01 -10.58 -6.87
C ILE A 28 -7.26 -9.74 -8.12
N GLN A 29 -8.52 -9.44 -8.39
CA GLN A 29 -8.95 -8.56 -9.46
C GLN A 29 -9.54 -7.27 -8.93
N GLY A 30 -9.31 -6.17 -9.63
CA GLY A 30 -9.86 -4.88 -9.28
C GLY A 30 -9.69 -3.83 -10.35
N ARG A 31 -10.26 -2.66 -10.07
CA ARG A 31 -10.22 -1.47 -10.91
C ARG A 31 -9.64 -0.29 -10.15
N ILE A 32 -8.86 0.51 -10.84
CA ILE A 32 -8.34 1.78 -10.33
C ILE A 32 -8.96 2.90 -11.14
N HIS A 33 -9.69 3.78 -10.47
CA HIS A 33 -10.20 5.02 -11.04
C HIS A 33 -9.29 6.17 -10.63
N LEU A 34 -8.58 6.74 -11.60
CA LEU A 34 -7.80 7.96 -11.42
C LEU A 34 -8.59 9.13 -11.98
N SER A 35 -8.96 10.09 -11.12
CA SER A 35 -9.56 11.36 -11.55
C SER A 35 -8.54 12.48 -11.41
N LEU A 36 -8.37 13.27 -12.46
CA LEU A 36 -7.42 14.38 -12.50
C LEU A 36 -8.18 15.72 -12.48
N ASN A 37 -7.99 16.51 -11.43
CA ASN A 37 -8.61 17.84 -11.28
C ASN A 37 -7.80 18.94 -11.96
N ARG A 38 -6.56 18.63 -12.32
CA ARG A 38 -5.67 19.47 -13.13
C ARG A 38 -4.73 18.58 -13.93
N LYS A 39 -4.11 19.16 -14.97
CA LYS A 39 -3.12 18.45 -15.78
C LYS A 39 -1.96 17.97 -14.90
N LEU A 40 -1.67 16.67 -14.96
CA LEU A 40 -0.56 16.04 -14.27
C LEU A 40 0.41 15.48 -15.29
N PHE A 41 1.69 15.83 -15.12
CA PHE A 41 2.77 15.15 -15.83
C PHE A 41 3.13 13.92 -14.99
N CYS A 42 2.83 12.75 -15.53
CA CYS A 42 3.14 11.46 -14.94
C CYS A 42 3.82 10.65 -16.03
N ASP A 43 4.87 9.92 -15.68
CA ASP A 43 5.60 9.05 -16.61
C ASP A 43 5.14 7.60 -16.47
N THR A 44 4.74 7.18 -15.27
CA THR A 44 4.32 5.80 -14.98
C THR A 44 3.34 5.75 -13.82
N ILE A 45 2.28 4.95 -13.97
CA ILE A 45 1.38 4.56 -12.88
C ILE A 45 1.60 3.07 -12.63
N LEU A 46 1.92 2.74 -11.37
CA LEU A 46 2.16 1.39 -10.91
C LEU A 46 1.20 1.03 -9.79
N VAL A 47 0.91 -0.26 -9.71
CA VAL A 47 0.09 -0.87 -8.67
C VAL A 47 0.94 -1.89 -7.96
N GLN A 48 0.82 -1.95 -6.65
CA GLN A 48 1.62 -2.84 -5.83
C GLN A 48 0.73 -3.67 -4.93
N LEU A 49 0.85 -5.00 -5.04
CA LEU A 49 0.40 -5.93 -4.00
C LEU A 49 1.53 -6.08 -2.98
N TYR A 50 1.25 -5.67 -1.75
CA TYR A 50 2.22 -5.64 -0.67
C TYR A 50 1.68 -6.29 0.59
N GLY A 51 2.45 -7.22 1.16
CA GLY A 51 2.13 -7.91 2.40
C GLY A 51 3.40 -8.15 3.21
N ALA A 52 3.34 -7.88 4.50
CA ALA A 52 4.47 -8.00 5.41
C ALA A 52 4.01 -8.39 6.81
N VAL A 53 4.83 -9.17 7.49
CA VAL A 53 4.71 -9.41 8.94
C VAL A 53 5.57 -8.39 9.67
N LYS A 54 5.03 -7.84 10.75
CA LYS A 54 5.71 -6.91 11.63
C LYS A 54 5.54 -7.37 13.06
N VAL A 55 6.63 -7.47 13.79
CA VAL A 55 6.64 -7.77 15.23
C VAL A 55 7.34 -6.64 15.97
N PHE A 56 6.79 -6.29 17.13
CA PHE A 56 7.32 -5.26 18.02
C PHE A 56 7.47 -5.86 19.41
N TRP A 57 8.59 -5.59 20.08
CA TRP A 57 8.81 -6.06 21.45
C TRP A 57 9.65 -5.06 22.22
N THR A 58 9.60 -5.15 23.55
CA THR A 58 10.48 -4.36 24.43
C THR A 58 11.34 -5.32 25.24
N ALA A 59 12.66 -5.15 25.21
CA ALA A 59 13.55 -5.88 26.10
C ALA A 59 13.94 -5.00 27.28
N THR A 60 14.02 -5.59 28.47
CA THR A 60 14.62 -4.93 29.63
C THR A 60 16.11 -5.25 29.65
N THR A 61 16.94 -4.22 29.62
CA THR A 61 18.39 -4.34 29.77
C THR A 61 18.81 -3.64 31.04
N GLN A 62 19.77 -4.22 31.76
CA GLN A 62 20.39 -3.56 32.90
C GLN A 62 21.66 -2.86 32.44
N ASP A 63 21.84 -1.59 32.79
CA ASP A 63 23.11 -0.90 32.54
C ASP A 63 24.16 -1.23 33.62
N ASP A 64 25.41 -0.83 33.39
CA ASP A 64 26.54 -1.07 34.30
C ASP A 64 26.33 -0.43 35.70
N GLN A 65 25.35 0.46 35.84
CA GLN A 65 24.96 1.14 37.08
C GLN A 65 23.79 0.44 37.80
N GLY A 66 23.31 -0.67 37.26
CA GLY A 66 22.22 -1.46 37.82
C GLY A 66 20.83 -0.92 37.51
N THR A 67 20.69 0.10 36.66
CA THR A 67 19.40 0.68 36.26
C THR A 67 18.77 -0.15 35.15
N PHE A 68 17.49 -0.47 35.30
CA PHE A 68 16.72 -1.18 34.28
C PHE A 68 16.18 -0.20 33.25
N GLN A 69 16.50 -0.42 31.99
CA GLN A 69 15.99 0.35 30.85
C GLN A 69 15.16 -0.55 29.94
N ARG A 70 14.02 -0.04 29.45
CA ARG A 70 13.20 -0.72 28.44
C ARG A 70 13.59 -0.22 27.05
N ILE A 71 14.11 -1.12 26.22
CA ILE A 71 14.52 -0.83 24.85
C ILE A 71 13.47 -1.39 23.89
N PRO A 72 12.86 -0.56 23.02
CA PRO A 72 11.94 -1.04 21.99
C PRO A 72 12.69 -1.62 20.80
N PHE A 73 12.15 -2.70 20.24
CA PHE A 73 12.63 -3.38 19.05
C PHE A 73 11.48 -3.60 18.06
N ALA A 74 11.84 -3.70 16.78
CA ALA A 74 10.91 -4.05 15.72
C ALA A 74 11.61 -4.92 14.68
N GLN A 75 10.90 -5.91 14.15
CA GLN A 75 11.34 -6.71 13.01
C GLN A 75 10.22 -6.74 11.98
N LYS A 76 10.61 -6.66 10.71
CA LYS A 76 9.70 -6.64 9.57
C LYS A 76 10.21 -7.59 8.51
N GLU A 77 9.33 -8.44 8.02
CA GLU A 77 9.59 -9.35 6.92
C GLU A 77 8.56 -9.14 5.82
N VAL A 78 9.02 -9.00 4.58
CA VAL A 78 8.13 -8.80 3.41
C VAL A 78 7.83 -10.16 2.80
N LEU A 79 6.55 -10.53 2.80
CA LEU A 79 6.08 -11.82 2.29
C LEU A 79 5.66 -11.75 0.83
N VAL A 80 5.12 -10.59 0.41
CA VAL A 80 4.76 -10.34 -0.99
C VAL A 80 5.03 -8.89 -1.36
N ASN A 81 5.60 -8.72 -2.56
CA ASN A 81 5.90 -7.43 -3.16
C ASN A 81 5.85 -7.56 -4.68
N GLN A 82 4.63 -7.59 -5.22
CA GLN A 82 4.40 -7.65 -6.66
C GLN A 82 4.04 -6.26 -7.17
N LYS A 83 4.63 -5.84 -8.28
CA LYS A 83 4.36 -4.56 -8.93
C LYS A 83 3.89 -4.80 -10.36
N SER A 84 2.90 -4.04 -10.80
CA SER A 84 2.42 -4.04 -12.18
C SER A 84 2.28 -2.61 -12.70
N VAL A 85 2.74 -2.38 -13.92
CA VAL A 85 2.60 -1.09 -14.60
C VAL A 85 1.25 -1.05 -15.29
N VAL A 86 0.36 -0.17 -14.82
CA VAL A 86 -0.97 0.01 -15.42
C VAL A 86 -1.00 1.11 -16.48
N TRP A 87 -0.01 2.01 -16.45
CA TRP A 87 0.18 3.04 -17.46
C TRP A 87 1.64 3.51 -17.51
N SER A 88 2.16 3.79 -18.70
CA SER A 88 3.46 4.42 -18.90
C SER A 88 3.41 5.32 -20.14
N ALA A 89 4.09 6.46 -20.07
CA ALA A 89 4.23 7.42 -21.17
C ALA A 89 5.02 6.84 -22.37
N GLU A 90 5.88 5.85 -22.13
CA GLU A 90 6.75 5.24 -23.15
C GLU A 90 6.00 4.28 -24.08
N ASN A 91 4.91 3.67 -23.61
CA ASN A 91 4.23 2.57 -24.30
C ASN A 91 2.98 3.00 -25.12
N LYS A 92 2.64 4.30 -25.17
CA LYS A 92 1.52 4.83 -26.00
C LYS A 92 1.79 6.29 -26.44
N PRO A 93 1.37 6.71 -27.66
CA PRO A 93 1.27 8.14 -28.01
C PRO A 93 0.10 8.86 -27.31
N LYS A 94 -0.63 8.20 -26.40
CA LYS A 94 -1.75 8.79 -25.67
C LYS A 94 -1.25 9.47 -24.40
N THR A 95 -0.92 10.75 -24.54
CA THR A 95 -0.98 11.73 -23.43
C THR A 95 -2.18 11.40 -22.54
N LEU A 96 -1.99 11.30 -21.20
CA LEU A 96 -3.10 11.31 -20.26
C LEU A 96 -4.04 12.47 -20.65
N PRO A 97 -5.37 12.25 -20.75
CA PRO A 97 -6.25 13.30 -21.25
C PRO A 97 -6.04 14.57 -20.42
N LYS A 98 -5.83 15.68 -21.12
CA LYS A 98 -5.25 16.92 -20.56
C LYS A 98 -6.18 17.66 -19.58
N THR A 99 -7.37 17.13 -19.29
CA THR A 99 -8.45 17.76 -18.51
C THR A 99 -9.42 16.70 -17.99
N LEU A 100 -9.84 16.81 -16.71
CA LEU A 100 -10.96 16.09 -16.07
C LEU A 100 -11.27 14.73 -16.69
N SER A 101 -10.33 13.80 -16.57
CA SER A 101 -10.50 12.46 -17.11
C SER A 101 -10.47 11.44 -15.99
N VAL A 102 -11.50 10.60 -15.98
CA VAL A 102 -11.51 9.35 -15.22
C VAL A 102 -10.83 8.31 -16.09
N SER A 103 -9.68 7.80 -15.65
CA SER A 103 -9.03 6.64 -16.27
C SER A 103 -9.27 5.42 -15.40
N ALA A 104 -9.78 4.35 -16.00
CA ALA A 104 -9.96 3.05 -15.36
C ALA A 104 -8.83 2.10 -15.76
N PHE A 105 -8.17 1.50 -14.78
CA PHE A 105 -7.15 0.48 -15.00
C PHE A 105 -7.56 -0.82 -14.34
N GLU A 106 -7.52 -1.92 -15.09
CA GLU A 106 -7.71 -3.27 -14.55
C GLU A 106 -6.42 -3.75 -13.88
N ILE A 107 -6.55 -4.40 -12.73
CA ILE A 107 -5.43 -5.00 -12.00
C ILE A 107 -5.71 -6.48 -11.75
N SER A 108 -4.64 -7.28 -11.86
CA SER A 108 -4.66 -8.70 -11.54
C SER A 108 -3.38 -9.09 -10.83
N PHE A 109 -3.51 -9.75 -9.67
CA PHE A 109 -2.41 -10.36 -8.94
C PHE A 109 -2.79 -11.75 -8.48
N LEU A 110 -1.85 -12.69 -8.52
CA LEU A 110 -2.06 -14.01 -7.94
C LEU A 110 -1.65 -13.97 -6.47
N CYS A 111 -2.58 -14.31 -5.56
CA CYS A 111 -2.29 -14.44 -4.14
C CYS A 111 -1.37 -15.64 -3.94
N ASN A 112 -0.16 -15.40 -3.42
CA ASN A 112 0.82 -16.46 -3.20
C ASN A 112 0.29 -17.46 -2.14
N PRO A 113 0.24 -18.78 -2.43
CA PRO A 113 -0.26 -19.80 -1.52
C PRO A 113 0.46 -19.83 -0.16
N ASP A 114 1.70 -19.35 -0.10
CA ASP A 114 2.54 -19.39 1.12
C ASP A 114 2.31 -18.18 2.05
N ILE A 115 1.39 -17.27 1.71
CA ILE A 115 1.09 -16.10 2.57
C ILE A 115 0.17 -16.55 3.72
N PRO A 116 0.57 -16.36 4.99
CA PRO A 116 -0.27 -16.66 6.13
C PRO A 116 -1.50 -15.74 6.19
N PRO A 117 -2.61 -16.17 6.81
CA PRO A 117 -3.78 -15.32 7.01
C PRO A 117 -3.44 -14.01 7.75
N SER A 118 -4.21 -12.96 7.47
CA SER A 118 -4.07 -11.69 8.20
C SER A 118 -4.35 -11.89 9.69
N CYS A 119 -3.40 -11.48 10.54
CA CYS A 119 -3.52 -11.54 11.99
C CYS A 119 -2.93 -10.27 12.62
N SER A 120 -3.55 -9.78 13.69
CA SER A 120 -3.02 -8.72 14.55
C SER A 120 -3.30 -9.11 16.00
N THR A 121 -2.25 -9.19 16.81
CA THR A 121 -2.31 -9.69 18.18
C THR A 121 -1.20 -9.08 19.04
N GLN A 122 -1.42 -9.05 20.35
CA GLN A 122 -0.45 -8.63 21.35
C GLN A 122 -0.22 -9.79 22.30
N PHE A 123 1.05 -10.13 22.54
CA PHE A 123 1.43 -11.16 23.50
C PHE A 123 2.31 -10.56 24.59
N SER A 124 2.16 -11.04 25.82
CA SER A 124 3.07 -10.73 26.92
C SER A 124 3.88 -12.00 27.20
N LEU A 125 5.20 -11.87 27.19
CA LEU A 125 6.10 -12.92 27.67
C LEU A 125 6.26 -12.70 29.17
N PHE A 126 5.87 -13.69 29.97
CA PHE A 126 6.02 -13.70 31.43
C PHE A 126 7.40 -14.24 31.83
#